data_AF-A0A1I2MWT7-F1
#
_entry.id   AF-A0A1I2MWT7-F1
#
_cell.length_a   1.000
_cell.length_b   1.000
_cell.length_c   1.000
_cell.angle_alpha   90.00
_cell.angle_beta   90.00
_cell.angle_gamma   90.00
#
_symmetry.space_group_name_H-M   'P 1'
#
loop_
_entity.id
_entity.type
_entity.pdbx_description
1 polymer ?
#
loop_
_entity_poly.entity_id
_entity_poly.type
_entity_poly.pdbx_seq_one_letter_code
_entity_poly.pdbx_strand_id
1 'polypeptide(L)'
;MRQYSFRLEQVLKLREAHEDKAAWEQARANEEYKLNYHKFCDARDKLAAAQTIGGMIDSFDLLNQTLYCASAAVELSKREALLAKSRTKLEQCKNNLIQAMQDRSVMEKLKHKDRQKYDHELNLVDQKETDEIANRQFIYFKPK
;
A
#
# COMPACT_ATOMS: atom_id res chain seq x y z
N MET A 1 -7.12 36.92 14.93
CA MET A 1 -7.94 35.78 14.46
C MET A 1 -7.34 34.48 15.00
N ARG A 2 -8.16 33.52 15.43
CA ARG A 2 -7.67 32.21 15.90
C ARG A 2 -7.12 31.43 14.71
N GLN A 3 -5.93 30.86 14.80
CA GLN A 3 -5.37 30.01 13.75
C GLN A 3 -6.25 28.75 13.56
N TYR A 4 -6.38 28.30 12.31
CA TYR A 4 -7.09 27.07 11.99
C TYR A 4 -6.41 25.85 12.63
N SER A 5 -7.20 25.01 13.31
CA SER A 5 -6.72 23.73 13.85
C SER A 5 -7.71 22.63 13.50
N PHE A 6 -7.24 21.61 12.78
CA PHE A 6 -8.06 20.44 12.50
C PHE A 6 -8.13 19.53 13.74
N ARG A 7 -9.35 19.29 14.24
CA ARG A 7 -9.56 18.53 15.49
C ARG A 7 -9.05 17.09 15.42
N LEU A 8 -9.01 16.49 14.23
CA LEU A 8 -8.61 15.10 14.03
C LEU A 8 -7.20 14.97 13.43
N GLU A 9 -6.35 15.99 13.61
CA GLU A 9 -4.97 15.97 13.09
C GLU A 9 -4.16 14.78 13.61
N GLN A 10 -4.31 14.41 14.88
CA GLN A 10 -3.64 13.24 15.45
C GLN A 10 -4.12 11.93 14.80
N VAL A 11 -5.41 11.82 14.49
CA VAL A 11 -5.97 10.65 13.81
C VAL A 11 -5.46 10.57 12.37
N LEU A 12 -5.34 11.70 11.67
CA LEU A 12 -4.75 11.75 10.34
C LEU A 12 -3.31 11.23 10.36
N LYS A 13 -2.47 11.73 11.28
CA LYS A 13 -1.08 11.26 11.44
C LYS A 13 -0.98 9.77 11.76
N LEU A 14 -1.89 9.24 12.58
CA LEU A 14 -1.94 7.81 12.86
C LEU A 14 -2.28 7.00 11.60
N ARG A 15 -3.20 7.49 10.75
CA ARG A 15 -3.53 6.83 9.48
C ARG A 15 -2.39 6.91 8.46
N GLU A 16 -1.65 8.01 8.42
CA GLU A 16 -0.42 8.12 7.61
C GLU A 16 0.62 7.10 8.04
N ALA A 17 0.92 7.01 9.34
CA ALA A 17 1.86 6.02 9.86
C ALA A 17 1.38 4.57 9.58
N HIS A 18 0.07 4.32 9.59
CA HIS A 18 -0.50 3.03 9.25
C HIS A 18 -0.33 2.70 7.76
N GLU A 19 -0.54 3.68 6.87
CA GLU A 19 -0.26 3.53 5.43
C GLU A 19 1.22 3.22 5.17
N ASP A 20 2.12 3.97 5.79
CA ASP A 20 3.58 3.75 5.66
C ASP A 20 3.98 2.35 6.10
N LYS A 21 3.43 1.89 7.24
CA LYS A 21 3.66 0.52 7.73
C LYS A 21 3.12 -0.52 6.74
N ALA A 22 1.90 -0.34 6.23
CA ALA A 22 1.31 -1.26 5.27
C ALA A 22 2.11 -1.31 3.96
N ALA A 23 2.65 -0.18 3.52
CA ALA A 23 3.51 -0.09 2.34
C ALA A 23 4.82 -0.87 2.56
N TRP A 24 5.44 -0.71 3.73
CA TRP A 24 6.65 -1.45 4.08
C TRP A 24 6.40 -2.98 4.15
N GLU A 25 5.28 -3.39 4.74
CA GLU A 25 4.90 -4.82 4.80
C GLU A 25 4.63 -5.40 3.41
N GLN A 26 4.01 -4.63 2.52
CA GLN A 26 3.76 -5.03 1.12
C GLN A 26 5.08 -5.15 0.34
N ALA A 27 6.02 -4.22 0.52
CA ALA A 27 7.34 -4.30 -0.09
C ALA A 27 8.09 -5.56 0.36
N ARG A 28 8.10 -5.83 1.67
CA ARG A 28 8.72 -7.03 2.24
C ARG A 28 8.08 -8.32 1.73
N ALA A 29 6.75 -8.38 1.66
CA ALA A 29 6.05 -9.54 1.13
C ALA A 29 6.35 -9.77 -0.36
N ASN A 30 6.53 -8.69 -1.14
CA ASN A 30 6.90 -8.76 -2.55
C ASN A 30 8.32 -9.31 -2.74
N GLU A 31 9.28 -8.87 -1.92
CA GLU A 31 10.64 -9.42 -1.93
C GLU A 31 10.66 -10.92 -1.58
N GLU A 32 9.90 -11.31 -0.55
CA GLU A 32 9.76 -12.72 -0.17
C GLU A 32 9.14 -13.56 -1.30
N TYR A 33 8.10 -13.05 -1.95
CA TYR A 33 7.48 -13.69 -3.10
C TYR A 33 8.48 -13.85 -4.27
N LYS A 34 9.21 -12.79 -4.62
CA LYS A 34 10.23 -12.85 -5.69
C LYS A 34 11.31 -13.88 -5.38
N LEU A 35 11.82 -13.90 -4.16
CA LEU A 35 12.82 -14.88 -3.74
C LEU A 35 12.30 -16.32 -3.87
N ASN A 36 11.08 -16.58 -3.40
CA ASN A 36 10.47 -17.90 -3.51
C ASN A 36 10.18 -18.28 -4.97
N TYR A 37 9.80 -17.32 -5.80
CA TYR A 37 9.57 -17.51 -7.23
C TYR A 37 10.87 -17.90 -7.94
N HIS A 38 11.97 -17.19 -7.69
CA HIS A 38 13.27 -17.55 -8.24
C HIS A 38 13.71 -18.95 -7.82
N LYS A 39 13.61 -19.29 -6.53
CA LYS A 39 13.93 -20.64 -6.03
C LYS A 39 13.07 -21.73 -6.66
N PHE A 40 11.79 -21.44 -6.93
CA PHE A 40 10.90 -22.35 -7.62
C PHE A 40 11.31 -22.55 -9.09
N CYS A 41 11.58 -21.46 -9.82
CA CYS A 41 12.08 -21.51 -11.19
C CYS A 41 13.39 -22.31 -11.29
N ASP A 42 14.36 -22.00 -10.43
CA ASP A 42 15.65 -22.71 -10.41
C ASP A 42 15.47 -24.22 -10.17
N ALA A 43 14.59 -24.60 -9.24
CA ALA A 43 14.30 -26.01 -8.95
C ALA A 43 13.59 -26.70 -10.12
N ARG A 44 12.65 -26.00 -10.76
CA ARG A 44 11.93 -26.50 -11.93
C ARG A 44 12.88 -26.73 -13.10
N ASP A 45 13.76 -25.77 -13.36
CA ASP A 45 14.68 -25.82 -14.50
C ASP A 45 15.75 -26.90 -14.28
N LYS A 46 16.22 -27.10 -13.03
CA LYS A 46 17.07 -28.24 -12.64
C LYS A 46 16.39 -29.58 -12.87
N LEU A 47 15.11 -29.71 -12.51
CA LEU A 47 14.35 -30.94 -12.74
C LEU A 47 14.18 -31.20 -14.24
N ALA A 48 13.86 -30.16 -15.03
CA ALA A 48 13.74 -30.28 -16.48
C ALA A 48 15.06 -30.72 -17.14
N ALA A 49 16.19 -30.12 -16.73
CA ALA A 49 17.52 -30.53 -17.19
C ALA A 49 17.87 -31.97 -16.77
N ALA A 50 17.47 -32.39 -15.57
CA ALA A 50 17.68 -33.75 -15.11
C ALA A 50 16.79 -34.78 -15.83
N GLN A 51 15.68 -34.36 -16.43
CA GLN A 51 14.80 -35.23 -17.24
C GLN A 51 15.26 -35.36 -18.68
N THR A 52 16.01 -34.38 -19.21
CA THR A 52 16.60 -34.48 -20.55
C THR A 52 17.78 -35.45 -20.54
N ILE A 53 17.52 -36.69 -20.97
CA ILE A 53 18.53 -37.73 -21.20
C ILE A 53 19.30 -37.41 -22.48
N GLY A 54 20.63 -37.30 -22.38
CA GLY A 54 21.53 -37.24 -23.54
C GLY A 54 22.49 -38.43 -23.54
N GLY A 55 22.39 -39.29 -24.56
CA GLY A 55 23.35 -40.37 -24.81
C GLY A 55 22.95 -41.76 -24.30
N MET A 56 23.85 -42.73 -24.48
CA MET A 56 23.72 -44.06 -23.87
C MET A 56 24.07 -43.97 -22.40
N ILE A 57 23.10 -44.29 -21.54
CA ILE A 57 23.23 -44.26 -20.08
C ILE A 57 23.22 -45.71 -19.57
N ASP A 58 24.09 -46.03 -18.61
CA ASP A 58 24.08 -47.34 -17.94
C ASP A 58 22.82 -47.52 -17.06
N SER A 59 22.45 -48.76 -16.79
CA SER A 59 21.28 -49.11 -16.00
C SER A 59 21.33 -48.53 -14.58
N PHE A 60 22.53 -48.43 -13.99
CA PHE A 60 22.72 -47.82 -12.67
C PHE A 60 22.50 -46.30 -12.68
N ASP A 61 22.98 -45.62 -13.71
CA ASP A 61 22.79 -44.18 -13.88
C ASP A 61 21.32 -43.82 -14.15
N LEU A 62 20.59 -44.67 -14.88
CA LEU A 62 19.15 -44.53 -15.07
C LEU A 62 18.38 -44.65 -13.75
N LEU A 63 18.76 -45.60 -12.88
CA LEU A 63 18.17 -45.73 -11.55
C LEU A 63 18.44 -44.49 -10.68
N ASN A 64 19.68 -44.00 -10.68
CA ASN A 64 20.03 -42.79 -9.93
C ASN A 64 19.29 -41.55 -10.42
N GLN A 65 19.16 -41.40 -11.74
CA GLN A 65 18.42 -40.31 -12.36
C GLN A 65 16.93 -40.35 -12.01
N THR A 66 16.29 -41.53 -12.07
CA THR A 66 14.89 -41.68 -11.71
C THR A 66 14.63 -41.37 -10.24
N LEU A 67 15.49 -41.83 -9.33
CA LEU A 67 15.43 -41.50 -7.91
C LEU A 67 15.64 -40.00 -7.65
N TYR A 68 16.61 -39.38 -8.32
CA TYR A 68 16.84 -37.94 -8.24
C TYR A 68 15.62 -37.15 -8.70
N CYS A 69 15.08 -37.45 -9.89
CA CYS A 69 13.90 -36.79 -10.45
C CYS A 69 12.68 -36.93 -9.52
N ALA A 70 12.47 -38.10 -8.92
CA ALA A 70 11.40 -38.30 -7.95
C ALA A 70 11.57 -37.41 -6.71
N SER A 71 12.79 -37.34 -6.14
CA SER A 71 13.09 -36.49 -4.99
C SER A 71 12.95 -35.00 -5.32
N ALA A 72 13.43 -34.57 -6.49
CA ALA A 72 13.37 -33.21 -6.97
C ALA A 72 11.93 -32.78 -7.26
N ALA A 73 11.07 -33.67 -7.76
CA ALA A 73 9.64 -33.40 -7.94
C ALA A 73 8.93 -33.16 -6.59
N VAL A 74 9.23 -33.96 -5.57
CA VAL A 74 8.71 -33.75 -4.21
C VAL A 74 9.17 -32.40 -3.65
N GLU A 75 10.44 -32.05 -3.87
CA GLU A 75 10.98 -30.76 -3.41
C GLU A 75 10.37 -29.57 -4.17
N LEU A 76 10.12 -29.74 -5.48
CA LEU A 76 9.45 -28.74 -6.31
C LEU A 76 8.03 -28.46 -5.81
N SER A 77 7.27 -29.52 -5.48
CA SER A 77 5.93 -29.39 -4.90
C SER A 77 5.94 -28.62 -3.57
N LYS A 78 6.95 -28.87 -2.70
CA LYS A 78 7.12 -28.10 -1.46
C LYS A 78 7.39 -26.62 -1.74
N ARG A 79 8.23 -26.31 -2.73
CA ARG A 79 8.53 -24.93 -3.14
C ARG A 79 7.32 -24.23 -3.77
N GLU A 80 6.53 -24.95 -4.56
CA GLU A 80 5.27 -24.45 -5.10
C GLU A 80 4.27 -24.08 -4.00
N ALA A 81 4.14 -24.92 -2.98
CA ALA A 81 3.29 -24.63 -1.82
C ALA A 81 3.78 -23.38 -1.05
N LEU A 82 5.10 -23.19 -0.91
CA LEU A 82 5.66 -21.98 -0.30
C LEU A 82 5.43 -20.74 -1.16
N LEU A 83 5.58 -20.86 -2.48
CA LEU A 83 5.29 -19.80 -3.43
C LEU A 83 3.82 -19.37 -3.33
N ALA A 84 2.90 -20.32 -3.33
CA ALA A 84 1.47 -20.06 -3.15
C ALA A 84 1.17 -19.33 -1.83
N LYS A 85 1.78 -19.76 -0.71
CA LYS A 85 1.65 -19.06 0.58
C LYS A 85 2.16 -17.62 0.51
N SER A 86 3.35 -17.40 -0.07
CA SER A 86 3.91 -16.05 -0.21
C SER A 86 3.09 -15.16 -1.14
N ARG A 87 2.47 -15.73 -2.18
CA ARG A 87 1.54 -15.03 -3.07
C ARG A 87 0.28 -14.57 -2.32
N THR A 88 -0.33 -15.47 -1.54
CA THR A 88 -1.50 -15.13 -0.74
C THR A 88 -1.18 -14.01 0.26
N LYS A 89 -0.01 -14.08 0.92
CA LYS A 89 0.47 -13.03 1.82
C LYS A 89 0.65 -11.70 1.10
N LEU A 90 1.25 -11.70 -0.09
CA LEU A 90 1.42 -10.48 -0.90
C LEU A 90 0.07 -9.83 -1.24
N GLU A 91 -0.92 -10.62 -1.68
CA GLU A 91 -2.26 -10.10 -1.97
C GLU A 91 -2.96 -9.55 -0.72
N GLN A 92 -2.80 -10.20 0.43
CA GLN A 92 -3.30 -9.68 1.70
C GLN A 92 -2.67 -8.33 2.06
N CYS A 93 -1.34 -8.22 1.99
CA CYS A 93 -0.64 -6.96 2.25
C CYS A 93 -1.05 -5.84 1.27
N LYS A 94 -1.26 -6.20 -0.01
CA LYS A 94 -1.75 -5.25 -1.03
C LYS A 94 -3.15 -4.73 -0.70
N ASN A 95 -4.07 -5.62 -0.29
CA ASN A 95 -5.41 -5.21 0.11
C ASN A 95 -5.39 -4.32 1.36
N ASN A 96 -4.54 -4.65 2.34
CA ASN A 96 -4.36 -3.83 3.54
C ASN A 96 -3.82 -2.43 3.21
N LEU A 97 -2.86 -2.33 2.28
CA LEU A 97 -2.34 -1.05 1.82
C LEU A 97 -3.44 -0.22 1.13
N ILE A 98 -4.23 -0.83 0.25
CA ILE A 98 -5.35 -0.14 -0.42
C ILE A 98 -6.35 0.40 0.61
N GLN A 99 -6.69 -0.39 1.63
CA GLN A 99 -7.58 0.06 2.71
C GLN A 99 -6.96 1.22 3.49
N ALA A 100 -5.68 1.14 3.86
CA ALA A 100 -4.99 2.20 4.58
C ALA A 100 -4.96 3.52 3.77
N MET A 101 -4.71 3.45 2.46
CA MET A 101 -4.75 4.60 1.55
C MET A 101 -6.15 5.22 1.47
N GLN A 102 -7.20 4.39 1.37
CA GLN A 102 -8.58 4.86 1.37
C GLN A 102 -8.91 5.56 2.69
N ASP A 103 -8.51 4.96 3.81
CA ASP A 103 -8.71 5.50 5.14
C ASP A 103 -8.04 6.86 5.33
N ARG A 104 -6.80 7.03 4.87
CA ARG A 104 -6.14 8.35 4.87
C ARG A 104 -6.87 9.33 3.96
N SER A 105 -7.25 8.93 2.75
CA SER A 105 -7.93 9.81 1.80
C SER A 105 -9.25 10.37 2.35
N VAL A 106 -10.01 9.56 3.10
CA VAL A 106 -11.23 10.01 3.78
C VAL A 106 -10.90 11.11 4.80
N MET A 107 -9.85 10.93 5.61
CA MET A 107 -9.45 11.93 6.61
C MET A 107 -8.96 13.23 5.98
N GLU A 108 -8.18 13.15 4.89
CA GLU A 108 -7.76 14.33 4.13
C GLU A 108 -8.95 15.12 3.56
N LYS A 109 -9.93 14.40 2.99
CA LYS A 109 -11.16 15.04 2.50
C LYS A 109 -11.95 15.70 3.62
N LEU A 110 -11.98 15.11 4.82
CA LEU A 110 -12.61 15.72 5.98
C LEU A 110 -11.89 16.98 6.43
N LYS A 111 -10.55 16.96 6.49
CA LYS A 111 -9.72 18.13 6.81
C LYS A 111 -9.94 19.26 5.81
N HIS A 112 -9.95 18.95 4.52
CA HIS A 112 -10.21 19.93 3.47
C HIS A 112 -11.60 20.58 3.61
N LYS A 113 -12.65 19.78 3.85
CA LYS A 113 -14.01 20.31 4.07
C LYS A 113 -14.11 21.17 5.31
N ASP A 114 -13.46 20.76 6.40
CA ASP A 114 -13.42 21.53 7.65
C ASP A 114 -12.69 22.86 7.45
N ARG A 115 -11.58 22.85 6.69
CA ARG A 115 -10.86 24.05 6.31
C ARG A 115 -11.72 25.02 5.49
N GLN A 116 -12.42 24.51 4.47
CA GLN A 116 -13.31 25.33 3.65
C GLN A 116 -14.42 26.00 4.47
N LYS A 117 -14.97 25.30 5.46
CA LYS A 117 -15.97 25.87 6.38
C LYS A 117 -15.37 26.99 7.22
N TYR A 118 -14.20 26.77 7.80
CA TYR A 118 -13.50 27.78 8.57
C TYR A 118 -13.21 29.04 7.74
N ASP A 119 -12.69 28.87 6.51
CA ASP A 119 -12.40 30.01 5.62
C ASP A 119 -13.69 30.74 5.21
N HIS A 120 -14.79 30.02 5.01
CA HIS A 120 -16.09 30.63 4.74
C HIS A 120 -16.63 31.44 5.93
N GLU A 121 -16.55 30.90 7.14
CA GLU A 121 -16.95 31.60 8.37
C GLU A 121 -16.10 32.85 8.60
N LEU A 122 -14.79 32.77 8.34
CA LEU A 122 -13.89 33.92 8.44
C LEU A 122 -14.28 35.03 7.46
N ASN A 123 -14.55 34.68 6.19
CA ASN A 123 -14.99 35.63 5.18
C ASN A 123 -16.34 36.29 5.55
N LEU A 124 -17.27 35.55 6.16
CA LEU A 124 -18.54 36.11 6.62
C LEU A 124 -18.36 37.12 7.75
N VAL A 125 -17.44 36.84 8.69
CA VAL A 125 -17.10 37.78 9.76
C VAL A 125 -16.45 39.03 9.19
N ASP A 126 -15.47 38.88 8.29
CA ASP A 126 -14.77 39.99 7.67
C ASP A 126 -15.70 40.87 6.81
N GLN A 127 -16.62 40.26 6.06
CA GLN A 127 -17.65 40.99 5.32
C GLN A 127 -18.55 41.79 6.25
N LYS A 128 -19.02 41.18 7.34
CA LYS A 128 -19.87 41.87 8.32
C LYS A 128 -19.14 43.05 8.96
N GLU A 129 -17.88 42.88 9.37
CA GLU A 129 -17.07 43.96 9.93
C GLU A 129 -16.87 45.10 8.91
N THR A 130 -16.62 44.76 7.65
CA THR A 130 -16.46 45.73 6.55
C THR A 130 -17.75 46.52 6.30
N ASP A 131 -18.89 45.84 6.25
CA ASP A 131 -20.21 46.45 6.07
C ASP A 131 -20.58 47.37 7.25
N GLU A 132 -20.26 46.96 8.49
CA GLU A 132 -20.47 47.80 9.67
C GLU A 132 -19.61 49.08 9.62
N ILE A 133 -18.35 48.99 9.19
CA ILE A 133 -17.46 50.15 9.01
C ILE A 133 -18.01 51.08 7.92
N ALA A 134 -18.40 50.53 6.77
CA ALA A 134 -18.96 51.30 5.66
C ALA A 134 -20.26 52.03 6.06
N ASN A 135 -21.16 51.34 6.76
CA ASN A 135 -22.40 51.93 7.26
C ASN A 135 -22.14 53.07 8.26
N ARG A 136 -21.18 52.89 9.20
CA ARG A 136 -20.80 53.98 10.11
C ARG A 136 -20.25 55.18 9.35
N GLN A 137 -19.33 54.97 8.41
CA GLN A 137 -18.78 56.04 7.59
C GLN A 137 -19.87 56.80 6.82
N PHE A 138 -20.82 56.08 6.20
CA PHE A 138 -21.94 56.68 5.49
C PHE A 138 -22.84 57.53 6.40
N ILE A 139 -23.11 57.08 7.63
CA ILE A 139 -23.89 57.85 8.62
C ILE A 139 -23.16 59.14 9.02
N TYR A 140 -21.83 59.10 9.21
CA TYR A 140 -21.03 60.27 9.56
C TYR A 140 -20.77 61.23 8.37
N PHE A 141 -20.87 60.76 7.13
CA PHE A 141 -20.65 61.54 5.91
C PHE A 141 -21.93 62.07 5.24
N LYS A 142 -23.09 62.06 5.93
CA LYS A 142 -24.32 62.65 5.38
C LYS A 142 -24.07 64.15 5.06
N PRO A 143 -24.04 64.56 3.78
CA PRO A 143 -23.97 65.96 3.42
C PRO A 143 -25.30 66.62 3.80
N LYS A 144 -25.25 67.85 4.32
CA LYS A 144 -26.42 68.70 4.46
C LYS A 144 -27.02 69.04 3.11
#